data_AF-A0AAJ1WWS6-F1
#
_entry.id   AF-A0AAJ1WWS6-F1
#
_cell.length_a   1.000
_cell.length_b   1.000
_cell.length_c   1.000
_cell.angle_alpha   90.00
_cell.angle_beta   90.00
_cell.angle_gamma   90.00
#
_symmetry.space_group_name_H-M   'P 1'
#
loop_
_entity.id
_entity.type
_entity.pdbx_description
1 polymer ?
#
loop_
_entity_poly.entity_id
_entity_poly.type
_entity_poly.pdbx_seq_one_letter_code
_entity_poly.pdbx_strand_id
1 'polypeptide(L)'
;MAANPQPAARQPRSLIASDRVIGTDVRRPDGSKVGRIERLMLDKISGRVAYAVMSFGGFLGLGEEFYTLPWSVLHFEPEQDAYVLDITEEQLRAAPARTPEGTDPAADGAWEEQIHRYYDAAPYWGI
;
A
#
# COMPACT_ATOMS: atom_id res chain seq x y z
N MET A 1 9.29 -34.32 -38.22
CA MET A 1 9.81 -33.64 -37.01
C MET A 1 8.76 -32.63 -36.58
N ALA A 2 7.91 -32.97 -35.60
CA ALA A 2 6.93 -32.03 -35.08
C ALA A 2 7.59 -31.21 -33.97
N ALA A 3 7.59 -29.88 -34.10
CA ALA A 3 8.05 -28.99 -33.05
C ALA A 3 7.12 -29.13 -31.85
N ASN A 4 7.69 -29.47 -30.70
CA ASN A 4 6.97 -29.53 -29.42
C ASN A 4 6.61 -28.09 -29.02
N PRO A 5 5.33 -27.74 -28.81
CA PRO A 5 4.97 -26.39 -28.38
C PRO A 5 5.56 -26.14 -26.99
N GLN A 6 6.42 -25.14 -26.88
CA GLN A 6 6.93 -24.65 -25.59
C GLN A 6 5.72 -24.28 -24.72
N PRO A 7 5.61 -24.75 -23.47
CA PRO A 7 4.56 -24.24 -22.57
C PRO A 7 4.76 -22.74 -22.42
N ALA A 8 3.77 -21.96 -22.84
CA ALA A 8 3.75 -20.52 -22.64
C ALA A 8 4.01 -20.27 -21.14
N ALA A 9 5.07 -19.52 -20.84
CA ALA A 9 5.35 -19.10 -19.47
C ALA A 9 4.05 -18.52 -18.89
N ARG A 10 3.56 -19.10 -17.79
CA ARG A 10 2.43 -18.53 -17.05
C ARG A 10 2.87 -17.14 -16.65
N GLN A 11 2.37 -16.13 -17.36
CA GLN A 11 2.39 -14.75 -16.92
C GLN A 11 1.92 -14.78 -15.45
N PRO A 12 2.70 -14.29 -14.48
CA PRO A 12 2.21 -14.18 -13.12
C PRO A 12 0.90 -13.41 -13.21
N ARG A 13 -0.17 -13.98 -12.65
CA ARG A 13 -1.47 -13.32 -12.66
C ARG A 13 -1.27 -11.98 -11.98
N SER A 14 -1.29 -10.89 -12.75
CA SER A 14 -1.05 -9.53 -12.26
C SER A 14 -2.19 -8.99 -11.38
N LEU A 15 -3.26 -9.78 -11.23
CA LEU A 15 -4.41 -9.48 -10.41
C LEU A 15 -4.35 -10.30 -9.13
N ILE A 16 -4.46 -9.60 -8.01
CA ILE A 16 -4.60 -10.17 -6.68
C ILE A 16 -5.94 -9.73 -6.10
N ALA A 17 -6.60 -10.64 -5.38
CA ALA A 17 -7.83 -10.31 -4.68
C ALA A 17 -7.49 -9.42 -3.47
N SER A 18 -8.32 -8.40 -3.20
CA SER A 18 -8.03 -7.40 -2.17
C SER A 18 -7.89 -8.00 -0.76
N ASP A 19 -8.64 -9.07 -0.48
CA ASP A 19 -8.58 -9.84 0.77
C ASP A 19 -7.24 -10.56 0.97
N ARG A 20 -6.46 -10.76 -0.10
CA ARG A 20 -5.07 -11.26 -0.02
C ARG A 20 -4.04 -10.16 0.16
N VAL A 21 -4.38 -8.92 -0.15
CA VAL A 21 -3.52 -7.73 0.09
C VAL A 21 -3.72 -7.24 1.52
N ILE A 22 -4.97 -7.24 1.98
CA ILE A 22 -5.31 -6.94 3.38
C ILE A 22 -4.73 -8.05 4.25
N GLY A 23 -4.04 -7.67 5.33
CA GLY A 23 -3.34 -8.57 6.24
C GLY A 23 -1.87 -8.79 5.89
N THR A 24 -1.41 -8.42 4.70
CA THR A 24 0.00 -8.52 4.30
C THR A 24 0.85 -7.55 5.12
N ASP A 25 2.02 -8.02 5.55
CA ASP A 25 2.98 -7.19 6.27
C ASP A 25 3.58 -6.12 5.35
N VAL A 26 3.83 -4.94 5.92
CA VAL A 26 4.67 -3.91 5.31
C VAL A 26 6.03 -3.95 6.00
N ARG A 27 7.11 -4.05 5.20
CA ARG A 27 8.49 -4.18 5.67
C ARG A 27 9.38 -3.09 5.09
N ARG A 28 10.51 -2.85 5.74
CA ARG A 28 11.60 -2.04 5.18
C ARG A 28 12.47 -2.89 4.25
N PRO A 29 13.36 -2.27 3.44
CA PRO A 29 14.31 -3.00 2.60
C PRO A 29 15.21 -3.98 3.38
N ASP A 30 15.49 -3.70 4.66
CA ASP A 30 16.27 -4.57 5.54
C ASP A 30 15.48 -5.78 6.10
N GLY A 31 14.20 -5.91 5.73
CA GLY A 31 13.30 -6.96 6.17
C GLY A 31 12.63 -6.70 7.53
N SER A 32 12.96 -5.62 8.23
CA SER A 32 12.27 -5.24 9.47
C SER A 32 10.81 -4.91 9.21
N LYS A 33 9.91 -5.36 10.10
CA LYS A 33 8.48 -5.08 9.98
C LYS A 33 8.20 -3.64 10.36
N VAL A 34 7.45 -2.95 9.51
CA VAL A 34 6.87 -1.63 9.78
C VAL A 34 5.47 -1.82 10.33
N GLY A 35 4.62 -2.53 9.60
CA GLY A 35 3.19 -2.57 9.89
C GLY A 35 2.45 -3.65 9.12
N ARG A 36 1.15 -3.46 8.95
CA ARG A 36 0.27 -4.36 8.19
C ARG A 36 -0.77 -3.57 7.41
N ILE A 37 -1.08 -4.01 6.19
CA ILE A 37 -2.17 -3.41 5.42
C ILE A 37 -3.51 -3.82 6.03
N GLU A 38 -4.30 -2.85 6.44
CA GLU A 38 -5.63 -3.07 7.02
C GLU A 38 -6.74 -2.81 6.01
N ARG A 39 -6.56 -1.84 5.10
CA ARG A 39 -7.57 -1.46 4.11
C ARG A 39 -6.93 -0.98 2.81
N LEU A 40 -7.70 -1.08 1.72
CA LEU A 40 -7.41 -0.42 0.46
C LEU A 40 -8.50 0.63 0.18
N MET A 41 -8.07 1.82 -0.20
CA MET A 41 -8.94 2.92 -0.61
C MET A 41 -8.96 2.96 -2.13
N LEU A 42 -10.14 2.76 -2.71
CA LEU A 42 -10.34 2.79 -4.15
C LEU A 42 -10.98 4.11 -4.56
N ASP A 43 -10.47 4.69 -5.63
CA ASP A 43 -11.19 5.74 -6.33
C ASP A 43 -12.45 5.15 -6.97
N LYS A 44 -13.61 5.70 -6.61
CA LYS A 44 -14.91 5.13 -6.99
C LYS A 44 -15.21 5.28 -8.48
N ILE A 45 -14.59 6.25 -9.15
CA ILE A 45 -14.87 6.58 -10.54
C ILE A 45 -13.95 5.80 -11.49
N SER A 46 -12.63 5.83 -11.26
CA SER A 46 -11.64 5.12 -12.08
C SER A 46 -11.47 3.65 -11.70
N GLY A 47 -11.87 3.25 -10.48
CA GLY A 47 -11.68 1.90 -9.96
C GLY A 47 -10.23 1.58 -9.54
N ARG A 48 -9.34 2.56 -9.51
CA ARG A 48 -7.94 2.39 -9.12
C ARG A 48 -7.77 2.37 -7.61
N VAL A 49 -6.79 1.62 -7.11
CA VAL A 49 -6.37 1.71 -5.72
C VAL A 49 -5.55 2.99 -5.56
N ALA A 50 -6.07 3.93 -4.78
CA ALA A 50 -5.44 5.21 -4.51
C ALA A 50 -4.48 5.11 -3.31
N TYR A 51 -4.95 4.48 -2.23
CA TYR A 51 -4.21 4.41 -0.97
C TYR A 51 -4.33 3.04 -0.30
N ALA A 52 -3.34 2.70 0.53
CA ALA A 52 -3.43 1.66 1.55
C ALA A 52 -3.52 2.32 2.93
N VAL A 53 -4.33 1.76 3.83
CA VAL A 53 -4.30 2.10 5.26
C VAL A 53 -3.49 1.02 5.95
N MET A 54 -2.43 1.43 6.64
CA MET A 54 -1.50 0.57 7.35
C MET A 54 -1.62 0.80 8.86
N SER A 55 -1.69 -0.29 9.63
CA SER A 55 -1.50 -0.26 11.09
C SER A 55 -0.01 -0.26 11.42
N PHE A 56 0.38 0.56 12.40
CA PHE A 56 1.75 0.68 12.90
C PHE A 56 1.76 0.70 14.42
N GLY A 57 2.69 -0.06 15.01
CA GLY A 57 2.75 -0.25 16.46
C GLY A 57 1.55 -1.01 17.01
N GLY A 58 1.55 -1.26 18.32
CA GLY A 58 0.49 -2.01 19.01
C GLY A 58 0.56 -3.54 18.81
N PHE A 59 -0.33 -4.23 19.52
CA PHE A 59 -0.55 -5.68 19.38
C PHE A 59 -2.07 -5.91 19.24
N LEU A 60 -2.50 -6.52 18.13
CA LEU A 60 -3.88 -6.99 17.92
C LEU A 60 -4.97 -5.91 18.16
N GLY A 61 -4.80 -4.72 17.60
CA GLY A 61 -5.78 -3.62 17.67
C GLY A 61 -5.70 -2.74 18.93
N LEU A 62 -4.78 -3.02 19.86
CA LEU A 62 -4.55 -2.19 21.05
C LEU A 62 -3.35 -1.28 20.85
N GLY A 63 -3.60 0.03 20.88
CA GLY A 63 -2.55 1.05 20.75
C GLY A 63 -1.96 1.15 19.36
N GLU A 64 -2.67 0.66 18.34
CA GLU A 64 -2.25 0.79 16.94
C GLU A 64 -2.50 2.22 16.44
N GLU A 65 -1.52 2.76 15.72
CA GLU A 65 -1.64 3.99 14.95
C GLU A 65 -1.93 3.63 13.49
N PHE A 66 -2.71 4.46 12.79
CA PHE A 66 -3.09 4.22 11.41
C PHE A 66 -2.49 5.27 10.48
N TYR A 67 -1.87 4.78 9.42
CA TYR A 67 -1.19 5.59 8.41
C TYR A 67 -1.80 5.32 7.05
N THR A 68 -2.18 6.38 6.35
CA THR A 68 -2.57 6.26 4.94
C THR A 68 -1.32 6.42 4.08
N LEU A 69 -1.17 5.57 3.08
CA LEU A 69 -0.02 5.52 2.19
C LEU A 69 -0.51 5.58 0.74
N PRO A 70 0.06 6.43 -0.13
CA PRO A 70 -0.17 6.31 -1.57
C PRO A 70 0.16 4.88 -2.04
N TRP A 71 -0.74 4.25 -2.79
CA TRP A 71 -0.53 2.86 -3.24
C TRP A 71 0.77 2.71 -4.04
N SER A 72 1.14 3.75 -4.78
CA SER A 72 2.32 3.79 -5.65
C SER A 72 3.66 3.66 -4.91
N VAL A 73 3.71 3.91 -3.60
CA VAL A 73 4.97 3.79 -2.82
C VAL A 73 5.20 2.40 -2.25
N LEU A 74 4.23 1.50 -2.39
CA LEU A 74 4.34 0.12 -1.94
C LEU A 74 4.79 -0.77 -3.09
N HIS A 75 5.85 -1.54 -2.85
CA HIS A 75 6.38 -2.52 -3.81
C HIS A 75 6.27 -3.92 -3.25
N PHE A 76 5.60 -4.83 -3.96
CA PHE A 76 5.55 -6.22 -3.51
C PHE A 76 6.90 -6.90 -3.78
N GLU A 77 7.52 -7.44 -2.74
CA GLU A 77 8.78 -8.19 -2.82
C GLU A 77 8.50 -9.69 -2.64
N PRO A 78 8.56 -10.50 -3.72
CA PRO A 78 8.21 -11.92 -3.66
C PRO A 78 9.05 -12.74 -2.69
N GLU A 79 10.32 -12.37 -2.46
CA GLU A 79 11.18 -13.10 -1.52
C GLU A 79 10.77 -12.91 -0.05
N GLN A 80 10.11 -11.79 0.26
CA GLN A 80 9.64 -11.46 1.61
C GLN A 80 8.16 -11.77 1.81
N ASP A 81 7.42 -12.08 0.73
CA ASP A 81 5.95 -12.20 0.71
C ASP A 81 5.27 -11.00 1.39
N ALA A 82 5.81 -9.80 1.13
CA ALA A 82 5.46 -8.57 1.83
C ALA A 82 5.51 -7.37 0.89
N TYR A 83 4.81 -6.30 1.27
CA TYR A 83 5.02 -4.99 0.65
C TYR A 83 6.21 -4.30 1.31
N VAL A 84 7.08 -3.73 0.51
CA VAL A 84 8.26 -2.99 0.96
C VAL A 84 7.98 -1.50 0.83
N LEU A 85 8.32 -0.76 1.88
CA LEU A 85 8.31 0.69 1.97
C LEU A 85 9.61 1.15 2.63
N ASP A 86 10.39 1.97 1.94
CA ASP A 86 11.59 2.58 2.49
C ASP A 86 11.23 3.85 3.27
N ILE A 87 10.93 3.68 4.56
CA ILE A 87 10.56 4.78 5.45
C ILE A 87 11.13 4.58 6.86
N THR A 88 11.66 5.64 7.45
CA THR A 88 12.09 5.61 8.86
C THR A 88 10.90 5.73 9.80
N GLU A 89 11.08 5.36 11.08
CA GLU A 89 10.02 5.55 12.07
C GLU A 89 9.70 7.03 12.31
N GLU A 90 10.71 7.90 12.30
CA GLU A 90 10.56 9.34 12.45
C GLU A 90 9.75 9.94 11.29
N GLN A 91 10.02 9.50 10.06
CA GLN A 91 9.23 9.87 8.91
C GLN A 91 7.79 9.37 9.09
N LEU A 92 7.60 8.09 9.41
CA LEU A 92 6.25 7.56 9.58
C LEU A 92 5.45 8.38 10.60
N ARG A 93 6.03 8.68 11.78
CA ARG A 93 5.37 9.50 12.82
C ARG A 93 5.12 10.95 12.44
N ALA A 94 5.86 11.49 11.48
CA ALA A 94 5.68 12.83 10.95
C ALA A 94 4.67 12.87 9.79
N ALA A 95 4.20 11.72 9.31
CA ALA A 95 3.23 11.66 8.23
C ALA A 95 1.86 12.22 8.67
N PRO A 96 1.09 12.80 7.75
CA PRO A 96 -0.29 13.18 8.02
C PRO A 96 -1.11 11.96 8.45
N ALA A 97 -1.45 11.88 9.74
CA ALA A 97 -2.25 10.79 10.28
C ALA A 97 -3.70 10.84 9.74
N ARG A 98 -4.33 9.67 9.68
CA ARG A 98 -5.74 9.50 9.28
C ARG A 98 -6.48 8.57 10.24
N THR A 99 -7.81 8.56 10.11
CA THR A 99 -8.67 7.65 10.84
C THR A 99 -8.49 6.18 10.36
N PRO A 100 -8.64 5.19 11.26
CA PRO A 100 -8.60 3.76 10.92
C PRO A 100 -9.59 3.36 9.82
N GLU A 101 -10.69 4.10 9.70
CA GLU A 101 -11.76 3.84 8.76
C GLU A 101 -11.41 4.30 7.34
N GLY A 102 -10.36 5.13 7.17
CA GLY A 102 -10.04 5.79 5.91
C GLY A 102 -11.15 6.77 5.45
N THR A 103 -12.15 7.00 6.29
CA THR A 103 -13.26 7.93 6.03
C THR A 103 -12.92 9.29 6.61
N ASP A 104 -12.07 10.04 5.93
CA ASP A 104 -12.01 11.48 6.18
C ASP A 104 -13.11 12.20 5.37
N PRO A 105 -13.83 13.15 5.98
CA PRO A 105 -14.74 14.06 5.27
C PRO A 105 -14.04 14.92 4.19
N ALA A 106 -12.71 15.00 4.24
CA ALA A 106 -11.86 15.81 3.38
C ALA A 106 -11.23 14.96 2.24
N ALA A 107 -12.08 14.52 1.31
CA ALA A 107 -11.67 14.41 -0.10
C ALA A 107 -11.45 15.82 -0.70
N ASP A 108 -10.72 16.67 0.02
CA ASP A 108 -10.31 17.99 -0.42
C ASP A 108 -8.92 17.84 -1.04
N GLY A 109 -8.75 18.32 -2.27
CA GLY A 109 -7.50 18.15 -3.03
C GLY A 109 -6.23 18.63 -2.29
N ALA A 110 -6.37 19.50 -1.29
CA ALA A 110 -5.25 19.98 -0.47
C ALA A 110 -4.60 18.87 0.39
N TRP A 111 -5.39 17.95 0.95
CA TRP A 111 -4.84 16.82 1.71
C TRP A 111 -4.17 15.81 0.77
N GLU A 112 -4.80 15.52 -0.38
CA GLU A 112 -4.23 14.60 -1.37
C GLU A 112 -2.89 15.12 -1.91
N GLU A 113 -2.80 16.43 -2.17
CA GLU A 113 -1.55 17.05 -2.56
C GLU A 113 -0.49 16.97 -1.44
N GLN A 114 -0.89 17.21 -0.19
CA GLN A 114 0.02 17.14 0.94
C GLN A 114 0.61 15.73 1.13
N ILE A 115 -0.22 14.68 1.07
CA ILE A 115 0.27 13.32 1.28
C ILE A 115 1.15 12.85 0.12
N HIS A 116 0.79 13.16 -1.12
CA HIS A 116 1.59 12.82 -2.28
C HIS A 116 2.95 13.55 -2.24
N ARG A 117 2.96 14.83 -1.83
CA ARG A 117 4.20 15.58 -1.61
C ARG A 117 5.04 15.01 -0.47
N TYR A 118 4.41 14.57 0.62
CA TYR A 118 5.10 14.01 1.77
C TYR A 118 5.86 12.71 1.42
N TYR A 119 5.23 11.83 0.66
CA TYR A 119 5.79 10.53 0.26
C TYR A 119 6.54 10.57 -1.09
N ASP A 120 6.70 11.74 -1.71
CA ASP A 120 7.21 11.90 -3.08
C ASP A 120 6.51 10.96 -4.11
N ALA A 121 5.19 10.82 -3.95
CA ALA A 121 4.38 9.85 -4.67
C ALA A 121 3.67 10.48 -5.87
N ALA A 122 3.72 9.83 -7.02
CA ALA A 122 2.96 10.23 -8.20
C ALA A 122 1.44 10.17 -7.92
N PRO A 123 0.65 11.18 -8.34
CA PRO A 123 -0.80 11.16 -8.19
C PRO A 123 -1.49 9.99 -8.89
N TYR A 124 -2.48 9.37 -8.26
CA TYR A 124 -3.26 8.30 -8.89
C TYR A 124 -4.24 8.81 -9.97
N TRP A 125 -4.55 10.12 -9.94
CA TRP A 125 -5.54 10.79 -10.81
C TRP A 125 -4.99 11.36 -12.12
N GLY A 126 -3.69 11.19 -12.41
CA GLY A 126 -3.01 11.81 -13.56
C GLY A 126 -2.49 10.84 -14.64
N ILE A 127 -2.83 9.55 -14.58
CA ILE A 127 -2.32 8.49 -15.48
C ILE A 127 -3.44 7.90 -16.34
#